data_AF-A0A6L9LBV5-F1
#
_entry.id   AF-A0A6L9LBV5-F1
#
_cell.length_a   1.000
_cell.length_b   1.000
_cell.length_c   1.000
_cell.angle_alpha   90.00
_cell.angle_beta   90.00
_cell.angle_gamma   90.00
#
_symmetry.space_group_name_H-M   'P 1'
#
loop_
_entity.id
_entity.type
_entity.pdbx_description
1 polymer ?
#
loop_
_entity_poly.entity_id
_entity_poly.type
_entity_poly.pdbx_seq_one_letter_code
_entity_poly.pdbx_strand_id
1 'polypeptide(L)'
;MNNVVIDHNILFSAIYTKSSHTRQQLLNSPFNFYTPNYLIVELFKHRQRIVEKSKATELEVLSYLNQVIQKVHFFNEELISLENFFTAYHLCKDIDENDTAYIALTLELNGELWTRDEVLKTGLRSRGFDQFFGE
;
A
#
# COMPACT_ATOMS: atom_id res chain seq x y z
N MET A 1 -11.75 14.16 4.52
CA MET A 1 -10.33 13.78 4.28
C MET A 1 -10.36 12.64 3.28
N ASN A 2 -9.52 12.66 2.26
CA ASN A 2 -9.50 11.60 1.24
C ASN A 2 -8.83 10.34 1.81
N ASN A 3 -9.37 9.18 1.44
CA ASN A 3 -8.82 7.88 1.80
C ASN A 3 -7.79 7.48 0.75
N VAL A 4 -6.60 7.09 1.20
CA VAL A 4 -5.50 6.67 0.32
C VAL A 4 -5.09 5.26 0.70
N VAL A 5 -5.19 4.33 -0.23
CA VAL A 5 -4.71 2.96 -0.03
C VAL A 5 -3.25 2.88 -0.45
N ILE A 6 -2.38 2.38 0.42
CA ILE A 6 -0.96 2.18 0.12
C ILE A 6 -0.70 0.71 -0.17
N ASP A 7 0.15 0.43 -1.14
CA ASP A 7 0.64 -0.92 -1.42
C ASP A 7 1.90 -1.26 -0.60
N HIS A 8 2.38 -2.49 -0.76
CA HIS A 8 3.63 -2.95 -0.18
C HIS A 8 4.84 -2.09 -0.61
N ASN A 9 4.88 -1.61 -1.86
CA ASN A 9 5.98 -0.80 -2.38
C ASN A 9 6.09 0.56 -1.69
N ILE A 10 4.97 1.21 -1.41
CA ILE A 10 4.91 2.47 -0.66
C ILE A 10 5.36 2.23 0.78
N LEU A 11 4.85 1.19 1.44
CA LEU A 11 5.23 0.90 2.83
C LEU A 11 6.72 0.58 2.94
N PHE A 12 7.27 -0.27 2.06
CA PHE A 12 8.70 -0.58 2.05
C PHE A 12 9.55 0.64 1.73
N SER A 13 9.12 1.49 0.79
CA SER A 13 9.79 2.76 0.49
C SER A 13 9.82 3.69 1.71
N ALA A 14 8.75 3.71 2.51
CA ALA A 14 8.67 4.50 3.73
C ALA A 14 9.68 4.04 4.80
N ILE A 15 10.04 2.77 4.87
CA ILE A 15 10.99 2.25 5.89
C ILE A 15 12.41 2.01 5.36
N TYR A 16 12.66 2.28 4.08
CA TYR A 16 13.90 1.93 3.38
C TYR A 16 15.15 2.72 3.85
N THR A 17 14.98 4.02 4.17
CA THR A 17 16.10 4.93 4.46
C THR A 17 15.71 6.03 5.44
N LYS A 18 16.70 6.61 6.13
CA LYS A 18 16.52 7.74 7.05
C LYS A 18 15.90 8.98 6.39
N SER A 19 16.19 9.22 5.11
CA SER A 19 15.68 10.38 4.36
C SER A 19 14.51 10.01 3.43
N SER A 20 13.69 9.03 3.80
CA SER A 20 12.58 8.57 2.95
C SER A 20 11.55 9.68 2.75
N HIS A 21 11.42 10.15 1.51
CA HIS A 21 10.40 11.13 1.13
C HIS A 21 8.99 10.58 1.34
N THR A 22 8.76 9.30 0.99
CA THR A 22 7.49 8.60 1.21
C THR A 22 7.05 8.65 2.66
N ARG A 23 7.99 8.41 3.60
CA ARG A 23 7.68 8.50 5.03
C ARG A 23 7.34 9.92 5.45
N GLN A 24 8.08 10.92 4.97
CA GLN A 24 7.78 12.32 5.27
C GLN A 24 6.40 12.73 4.77
N GLN A 25 6.03 12.34 3.55
CA GLN A 25 4.69 12.61 3.00
C GLN A 25 3.61 11.91 3.81
N LEU A 26 3.80 10.62 4.12
CA LEU A 26 2.84 9.84 4.90
C LEU A 26 2.60 10.48 6.28
N LEU A 27 3.66 10.92 6.97
CA LEU A 27 3.56 11.51 8.31
C LEU A 27 2.97 12.93 8.31
N ASN A 28 3.31 13.75 7.32
CA ASN A 28 2.89 15.16 7.27
C ASN A 28 1.57 15.38 6.52
N SER A 29 1.03 14.35 5.88
CA SER A 29 -0.16 14.45 5.07
C SER A 29 -1.46 14.51 5.91
N PRO A 30 -2.46 15.30 5.46
CA PRO A 30 -3.81 15.32 6.03
C PRO A 30 -4.70 14.16 5.54
N PHE A 31 -4.18 13.20 4.75
CA PHE A 31 -4.94 12.04 4.27
C PHE A 31 -5.03 10.92 5.31
N ASN A 32 -6.06 10.08 5.16
CA ASN A 32 -6.18 8.83 5.91
C ASN A 32 -5.59 7.71 5.07
N PHE A 33 -4.52 7.09 5.55
CA PHE A 33 -3.86 6.01 4.82
C PHE A 33 -4.38 4.65 5.27
N TYR A 34 -4.61 3.75 4.32
CA TYR A 34 -5.13 2.41 4.55
C TYR A 34 -4.29 1.35 3.86
N THR A 35 -4.26 0.15 4.41
CA THR A 35 -3.72 -1.04 3.75
C THR A 35 -4.44 -2.28 4.28
N PRO A 36 -4.55 -3.38 3.50
CA PRO A 36 -5.00 -4.66 4.02
C PRO A 36 -4.14 -5.20 5.17
N ASN A 37 -4.73 -6.00 6.06
CA ASN A 37 -4.05 -6.60 7.21
C ASN A 37 -2.96 -7.59 6.78
N TYR A 38 -3.13 -8.31 5.67
CA TYR A 38 -2.13 -9.27 5.21
C TYR A 38 -0.73 -8.64 4.99
N LEU A 39 -0.63 -7.33 4.73
CA LEU A 39 0.66 -6.65 4.58
C LEU A 39 1.51 -6.75 5.87
N ILE A 40 0.88 -6.85 7.04
CA ILE A 40 1.58 -7.14 8.30
C ILE A 40 2.26 -8.51 8.23
N VAL A 41 1.56 -9.51 7.69
CA VAL A 41 2.10 -10.87 7.53
C VAL A 41 3.30 -10.86 6.58
N GLU A 42 3.22 -10.12 5.48
CA GLU A 42 4.35 -9.96 4.54
C GLU A 42 5.55 -9.26 5.19
N LEU A 43 5.31 -8.21 5.99
CA LEU A 43 6.34 -7.53 6.75
C LEU A 43 7.11 -8.49 7.65
N PHE A 44 6.41 -9.35 8.39
CA PHE A 44 7.06 -10.35 9.24
C PHE A 44 7.80 -11.42 8.45
N LYS A 45 7.22 -11.92 7.35
CA LYS A 45 7.84 -12.91 6.47
C LYS A 45 9.13 -12.39 5.84
N HIS A 46 9.18 -11.10 5.50
CA HIS A 46 10.28 -10.51 4.77
C HIS A 46 11.21 -9.62 5.62
N ARG A 47 11.04 -9.57 6.95
CA ARG A 47 11.80 -8.66 7.85
C ARG A 47 13.30 -8.70 7.59
N GLN A 48 13.86 -9.89 7.44
CA GLN A 48 15.31 -10.08 7.29
C GLN A 48 15.80 -9.45 5.98
N ARG A 49 15.10 -9.74 4.89
CA ARG A 49 15.35 -9.18 3.56
C ARG A 49 15.15 -7.66 3.53
N ILE A 50 14.18 -7.13 4.28
CA ILE A 50 13.94 -5.69 4.39
C ILE A 50 15.15 -5.02 5.03
N VAL A 51 15.62 -5.53 6.16
CA VAL A 51 16.79 -4.98 6.86
C VAL A 51 18.04 -5.07 5.97
N GLU A 52 18.29 -6.22 5.35
CA GLU A 52 19.44 -6.45 4.45
C GLU A 52 19.48 -5.51 3.26
N LYS A 53 18.31 -5.17 2.69
CA LYS A 53 18.21 -4.29 1.53
C LYS A 53 18.10 -2.81 1.89
N SER A 54 17.73 -2.50 3.13
CA SER A 54 17.58 -1.12 3.61
C SER A 54 18.91 -0.39 3.65
N LYS A 55 18.87 0.94 3.59
CA LYS A 55 20.02 1.81 3.85
C LYS A 55 20.03 2.29 5.30
N ALA A 56 19.56 1.44 6.21
CA ALA A 56 19.36 1.74 7.62
C ALA A 56 19.74 0.53 8.47
N THR A 57 20.02 0.77 9.75
CA THR A 57 20.19 -0.30 10.74
C THR A 57 18.85 -0.96 11.06
N GLU A 58 18.86 -2.18 11.59
CA GLU A 58 17.64 -2.87 12.02
C GLU A 58 16.81 -2.02 13.00
N LEU A 59 17.46 -1.38 13.98
CA LEU A 59 16.79 -0.49 14.94
C LEU A 59 16.15 0.72 14.27
N GLU A 60 16.80 1.29 13.25
CA GLU A 60 16.23 2.38 12.47
C GLU A 60 15.04 1.93 11.64
N VAL A 61 15.12 0.76 10.97
CA VAL A 61 13.98 0.19 10.23
C VAL A 61 12.78 -0.03 11.16
N LEU A 62 13.00 -0.59 12.35
CA LEU A 62 11.94 -0.77 13.35
C LEU A 62 11.37 0.57 13.83
N SER A 63 12.21 1.58 14.03
CA SER A 63 11.76 2.93 14.37
C SER A 63 10.91 3.56 13.26
N TYR A 64 11.31 3.40 11.99
CA TYR A 64 10.56 3.90 10.84
C TYR A 64 9.25 3.15 10.65
N LEU A 65 9.26 1.83 10.82
CA LEU A 65 8.05 1.01 10.78
C LEU A 65 7.07 1.44 11.86
N ASN A 66 7.53 1.65 13.10
CA ASN A 66 6.67 2.12 14.19
C ASN A 66 6.01 3.47 13.86
N GLN A 67 6.71 4.39 13.20
CA GLN A 67 6.13 5.66 12.74
C GLN A 67 5.05 5.43 11.67
N VAL A 68 5.31 4.56 10.69
CA VAL A 68 4.38 4.27 9.59
C VAL A 68 3.12 3.59 10.10
N ILE A 69 3.23 2.54 10.93
CA ILE A 69 2.07 1.79 11.43
C ILE A 69 1.15 2.63 12.32
N GLN A 70 1.67 3.68 12.98
CA GLN A 70 0.86 4.60 13.78
C GLN A 70 0.02 5.55 12.91
N LYS A 71 0.39 5.73 11.65
CA LYS A 71 -0.25 6.65 10.70
C LYS A 71 -1.10 5.94 9.64
N VAL A 72 -0.92 4.63 9.47
CA VAL A 72 -1.66 3.79 8.52
C VAL A 72 -2.71 2.95 9.24
N HIS A 73 -3.93 2.97 8.74
CA HIS A 73 -5.02 2.11 9.18
C HIS A 73 -4.95 0.75 8.48
N PHE A 74 -4.77 -0.31 9.28
CA PHE A 74 -4.82 -1.67 8.78
C PHE A 74 -6.27 -2.15 8.74
N PHE A 75 -6.74 -2.50 7.55
CA PHE A 75 -8.12 -2.89 7.29
C PHE A 75 -8.20 -4.41 7.11
N ASN A 76 -9.17 -5.06 7.76
CA ASN A 76 -9.41 -6.49 7.56
C ASN A 76 -10.04 -6.71 6.18
N GLU A 77 -9.28 -7.26 5.24
CA GLU A 77 -9.70 -7.58 3.88
C GLU A 77 -10.92 -8.51 3.81
N GLU A 78 -11.18 -9.32 4.84
CA GLU A 78 -12.38 -10.16 4.92
C GLU A 78 -13.68 -9.35 5.07
N LEU A 79 -13.58 -8.08 5.46
CA LEU A 79 -14.72 -7.16 5.57
C LEU A 79 -15.01 -6.41 4.26
N ILE A 80 -14.16 -6.55 3.23
CA ILE A 80 -14.41 -5.96 1.93
C ILE A 80 -15.61 -6.67 1.29
N SER A 81 -16.51 -5.91 0.68
CA SER A 81 -17.67 -6.49 0.01
C SER A 81 -17.24 -7.44 -1.11
N LEU A 82 -17.98 -8.54 -1.27
CA LEU A 82 -17.73 -9.52 -2.34
C LEU A 82 -17.78 -8.85 -3.73
N GLU A 83 -18.69 -7.90 -3.93
CA GLU A 83 -18.82 -7.14 -5.18
C GLU A 83 -17.53 -6.38 -5.52
N ASN A 84 -16.98 -5.62 -4.57
CA ASN A 84 -15.73 -4.90 -4.78
C ASN A 84 -14.55 -5.84 -4.95
N PHE A 85 -14.52 -6.95 -4.21
CA PHE A 85 -13.47 -7.96 -4.35
C PHE A 85 -13.48 -8.62 -5.74
N PHE A 86 -14.65 -9.04 -6.25
CA PHE A 86 -14.78 -9.61 -7.59
C PHE A 86 -14.42 -8.60 -8.68
N THR A 87 -14.84 -7.34 -8.51
CA THR A 87 -14.50 -6.26 -9.43
C THR A 87 -12.99 -6.06 -9.49
N ALA A 88 -12.34 -5.94 -8.33
CA ALA A 88 -10.89 -5.81 -8.21
C ALA A 88 -10.15 -7.01 -8.82
N TYR A 89 -10.60 -8.23 -8.57
CA TYR A 89 -10.01 -9.43 -9.15
C TYR A 89 -10.05 -9.39 -10.68
N HIS A 90 -11.18 -9.00 -11.28
CA HIS A 90 -11.28 -8.89 -12.74
C HIS A 90 -10.42 -7.77 -13.34
N LEU A 91 -10.20 -6.69 -12.59
CA LEU A 91 -9.25 -5.66 -12.97
C LEU A 91 -7.81 -6.22 -12.97
N CYS A 92 -7.44 -7.01 -11.96
CA CYS A 92 -6.06 -7.40 -11.69
C CYS A 92 -5.61 -8.72 -12.35
N LYS A 93 -6.52 -9.66 -12.63
CA LYS A 93 -6.19 -11.06 -13.01
C LYS A 93 -5.23 -11.26 -14.19
N ASP A 94 -5.15 -10.31 -15.13
CA ASP A 94 -4.23 -10.40 -16.28
C ASP A 94 -3.09 -9.36 -16.20
N ILE A 95 -2.88 -8.76 -15.02
CA ILE A 95 -1.83 -7.77 -14.73
C ILE A 95 -0.97 -8.30 -13.57
N ASP A 96 -1.51 -8.26 -12.35
CA ASP A 96 -0.95 -8.86 -11.14
C ASP A 96 -2.09 -9.18 -10.16
N GLU A 97 -2.42 -10.47 -10.01
CA GLU A 97 -3.48 -10.92 -9.13
C GLU A 97 -3.23 -10.57 -7.66
N ASN A 98 -1.97 -10.43 -7.23
CA ASN A 98 -1.62 -10.13 -5.84
C ASN A 98 -2.08 -8.73 -5.42
N ASP A 99 -2.28 -7.81 -6.36
CA ASP A 99 -2.74 -6.46 -6.07
C ASP A 99 -4.25 -6.35 -5.85
N THR A 100 -4.99 -7.45 -6.07
CA THR A 100 -6.46 -7.52 -5.93
C THR A 100 -6.93 -6.91 -4.61
N ALA A 101 -6.28 -7.24 -3.49
CA ALA A 101 -6.70 -6.76 -2.18
C ALA A 101 -6.53 -5.23 -2.00
N TYR A 102 -5.51 -4.62 -2.60
CA TYR A 102 -5.33 -3.16 -2.56
C TYR A 102 -6.39 -2.46 -3.41
N ILE A 103 -6.70 -3.01 -4.59
CA ILE A 103 -7.73 -2.44 -5.47
C ILE A 103 -9.11 -2.60 -4.85
N ALA A 104 -9.42 -3.77 -4.29
CA ALA A 104 -10.68 -4.04 -3.62
C ALA A 104 -10.90 -3.07 -2.45
N LEU A 105 -9.86 -2.82 -1.64
CA LEU A 105 -9.93 -1.86 -0.55
C LEU A 105 -10.08 -0.41 -1.07
N THR A 106 -9.45 -0.08 -2.18
CA THR A 106 -9.58 1.25 -2.80
C THR A 106 -11.02 1.52 -3.22
N LEU A 107 -11.66 0.53 -3.85
CA LEU A 107 -13.08 0.58 -4.23
C LEU A 107 -13.99 0.66 -2.99
N GLU A 108 -13.74 -0.17 -1.99
CA GLU A 108 -14.53 -0.23 -0.74
C GLU A 108 -14.54 1.10 0.01
N LEU A 109 -13.39 1.78 0.05
CA LEU A 109 -13.23 3.05 0.76
C LEU A 109 -13.55 4.27 -0.12
N ASN A 110 -13.93 4.06 -1.39
CA ASN A 110 -14.05 5.12 -2.40
C ASN A 110 -12.83 6.07 -2.37
N GLY A 111 -11.64 5.46 -2.37
CA GLY A 111 -10.36 6.13 -2.15
C GLY A 111 -9.49 6.18 -3.39
N GLU A 112 -8.21 6.50 -3.18
CA GLU A 112 -7.20 6.53 -4.23
C GLU A 112 -6.06 5.54 -3.91
N LEU A 113 -5.55 4.84 -4.92
CA LEU A 113 -4.41 3.95 -4.77
C LEU A 113 -3.10 4.74 -4.90
N TRP A 114 -2.26 4.68 -3.88
CA TRP A 114 -0.88 5.11 -3.93
C TRP A 114 0.03 3.91 -4.20
N THR A 115 0.57 3.85 -5.41
CA THR A 115 1.52 2.83 -5.87
C THR A 115 2.59 3.46 -6.76
N ARG A 116 3.75 2.82 -6.82
CA ARG A 116 4.85 3.16 -7.74
C ARG A 116 4.94 2.21 -8.94
N ASP A 117 4.05 1.24 -9.02
CA ASP A 117 4.05 0.28 -10.12
C ASP A 117 3.36 0.88 -11.36
N GLU A 118 4.18 1.33 -12.31
CA GLU A 118 3.69 1.91 -13.57
C GLU A 118 3.05 0.88 -14.50
N VAL A 119 3.44 -0.40 -14.39
CA VAL A 119 2.83 -1.50 -15.17
C VAL A 119 1.42 -1.73 -14.64
N LEU A 120 1.24 -1.81 -13.33
CA LEU A 120 -0.06 -1.91 -12.67
C LEU A 120 -0.96 -0.72 -13.04
N LYS A 121 -0.45 0.52 -12.90
CA LYS A 121 -1.19 1.74 -13.27
C LYS A 121 -1.68 1.70 -14.71
N THR A 122 -0.79 1.39 -15.64
CA THR A 122 -1.13 1.36 -17.08
C THR A 122 -2.16 0.27 -17.38
N GLY A 123 -1.99 -0.92 -16.80
CA GLY A 123 -2.93 -2.02 -16.96
C GLY A 123 -4.32 -1.68 -16.41
N LEU A 124 -4.40 -1.11 -15.21
CA LEU A 124 -5.66 -0.73 -14.57
C LEU A 124 -6.38 0.40 -15.33
N ARG A 125 -5.66 1.42 -15.81
CA ARG A 125 -6.23 2.49 -16.66
C ARG A 125 -6.85 1.94 -17.93
N SER A 126 -6.18 0.99 -18.58
CA SER A 126 -6.72 0.35 -19.79
C SER A 126 -8.02 -0.42 -19.54
N ARG A 127 -8.32 -0.74 -18.27
CA ARG A 127 -9.51 -1.45 -17.80
C ARG A 127 -10.53 -0.55 -17.10
N GLY A 128 -10.35 0.77 -17.18
CA GLY A 128 -11.31 1.75 -16.65
C GLY A 128 -11.11 2.12 -15.17
N PHE A 129 -10.00 1.71 -14.54
CA PHE A 129 -9.64 2.16 -13.20
C PHE A 129 -8.61 3.29 -13.28
N ASP A 130 -8.95 4.47 -12.75
CA ASP A 130 -8.06 5.65 -12.73
C ASP A 130 -8.03 6.36 -11.37
N GLN A 131 -8.37 5.64 -10.29
CA GLN A 131 -8.37 6.17 -8.92
C GLN A 131 -6.96 6.09 -8.33
N PHE A 132 -6.04 6.93 -8.81
CA PHE A 132 -4.66 6.97 -8.34
C PHE A 132 -4.37 8.23 -7.53
N PHE A 133 -3.63 8.05 -6.45
CA PHE A 133 -3.18 9.16 -5.62
C PHE A 133 -2.14 9.98 -6.40
N GLY A 134 -2.46 11.25 -6.62
CA GLY A 134 -1.63 12.18 -7.37
C GLY A 134 -0.39 12.60 -6.58
N GLU A 135 0.77 12.15 -7.04
CA GLU A 135 2.08 12.74 -6.73
C GLU A 135 2.64 13.46 -7.95
#